data_AF-A0A183IGH3-F1
#
_entry.id   AF-A0A183IGH3-F1
#
_cell.length_a   1.000
_cell.length_b   1.000
_cell.length_c   1.000
_cell.angle_alpha   90.00
_cell.angle_beta   90.00
_cell.angle_gamma   90.00
#
_symmetry.space_group_name_H-M   'P 1'
#
loop_
_entity.id
_entity.type
_entity.pdbx_description
1 polymer ?
#
loop_
_entity_poly.entity_id
_entity_poly.type
_entity_poly.pdbx_seq_one_letter_code
_entity_poly.pdbx_strand_id
1 'polypeptide(L)'
;MPRSFEEERSYVEKVGPVLWHIKKGFVPNMKVDGYFYVNKNLEQLIFDELRNACRGGGYGGFLPAMKQIGNVAALPGIVWRSVGLPDVHSGYGFAIGNMAAFDVSDPQSVISPGGVGFDINCGVRLIRTNLDEKDVLPVKEQLAQSLFDHIPVGVGSKGIIPMNARDFEECLEMGTDWTLREGYSWAEDKEHCEEYGRMLQADPVKVSPRAKKRGLPQLGTLGAGNHYGEVQVVEEIYDDHAARKMGIDHRGQVCVMVHCGSRGLGHQVATGKS
;
A
#
# COMPACT_ATOMS: atom_id res chain seq x y z
N MET A 1 28.25 18.98 10.05
CA MET A 1 28.22 17.99 11.15
C MET A 1 26.78 17.49 11.29
N PRO A 2 26.56 16.20 11.58
CA PRO A 2 25.22 15.72 11.92
C PRO A 2 24.70 16.46 13.16
N ARG A 3 23.43 16.87 13.13
CA ARG A 3 22.78 17.57 14.25
C ARG A 3 22.51 16.62 15.42
N SER A 4 22.58 17.15 16.64
CA SER A 4 22.13 16.44 17.84
C SER A 4 20.62 16.21 17.82
N PHE A 5 20.12 15.33 18.69
CA PHE A 5 18.67 15.11 18.81
C PHE A 5 17.94 16.40 19.21
N GLU A 6 18.51 17.21 20.09
CA GLU A 6 17.94 18.47 20.55
C GLU A 6 17.88 19.50 19.42
N GLU A 7 18.94 19.59 18.60
CA GLU A 7 18.96 20.43 17.41
C GLU A 7 17.92 19.98 16.39
N GLU A 8 17.77 18.67 16.17
CA GLU A 8 16.72 18.12 15.30
C GLU A 8 15.31 18.38 15.84
N ARG A 9 15.11 18.18 17.15
CA ARG A 9 13.84 18.38 17.84
C ARG A 9 13.37 19.82 17.82
N SER A 10 14.28 20.80 17.66
CA SER A 10 13.95 22.22 17.54
C SER A 10 13.11 22.57 16.29
N TYR A 11 13.16 21.72 15.26
CA TYR A 11 12.36 21.88 14.03
C TYR A 11 11.00 21.19 14.12
N VAL A 12 10.76 20.39 15.15
CA VAL A 12 9.55 19.58 15.27
C VAL A 12 8.71 20.13 16.42
N GLU A 13 7.44 20.47 16.16
CA GLU A 13 6.55 21.01 17.19
C GLU A 13 5.17 20.37 17.13
N LYS A 14 4.52 20.26 18.30
CA LYS A 14 3.17 19.72 18.40
C LYS A 14 2.19 20.86 18.13
N VAL A 15 1.33 20.70 17.13
CA VAL A 15 0.37 21.74 16.69
C VAL A 15 -1.09 21.32 16.88
N GLY A 16 -1.33 20.08 17.35
CA GLY A 16 -2.65 19.59 17.71
C GLY A 16 -2.59 18.37 18.62
N PRO A 17 -3.75 17.77 18.98
CA PRO A 17 -3.79 16.62 19.88
C PRO A 17 -2.96 15.44 19.39
N VAL A 18 -3.00 15.20 18.07
CA VAL A 18 -2.28 14.14 17.37
C VAL A 18 -1.39 14.65 16.24
N LEU A 19 -1.35 15.97 16.00
CA LEU A 19 -0.67 16.55 14.84
C LEU A 19 0.65 17.19 15.24
N TRP A 20 1.70 16.84 14.50
CA TRP A 20 3.03 17.37 14.61
C TRP A 20 3.46 18.04 13.31
N HIS A 21 4.20 19.12 13.45
CA HIS A 21 4.72 19.96 12.37
C HIS A 21 6.25 19.85 12.33
N ILE A 22 6.80 19.58 11.15
CA ILE A 22 8.23 19.56 10.83
C ILE A 22 8.54 20.80 9.98
N LYS A 23 9.21 21.77 10.58
CA LYS A 23 9.56 23.05 9.94
C LYS A 23 10.59 22.83 8.83
N LYS A 24 10.48 23.63 7.76
CA LYS A 24 11.55 23.84 6.78
C LYS A 24 12.91 24.05 7.45
N GLY A 25 13.94 23.44 6.87
CA GLY A 25 15.29 23.37 7.44
C GLY A 25 15.53 22.13 8.30
N PHE A 26 14.50 21.34 8.63
CA PHE A 26 14.69 20.01 9.23
C PHE A 26 15.47 19.06 8.30
N VAL A 27 15.34 19.24 7.00
CA VAL A 27 16.23 18.65 5.99
C VAL A 27 16.64 19.78 5.03
N PRO A 28 17.86 19.79 4.48
CA PRO A 28 18.25 20.77 3.48
C PRO A 28 17.29 20.79 2.29
N ASN A 29 17.06 21.97 1.72
CA ASN A 29 16.27 22.17 0.50
C ASN A 29 14.77 21.84 0.59
N MET A 30 14.20 21.70 1.80
CA MET A 30 12.75 21.57 1.96
C MET A 30 11.99 22.70 1.23
N LYS A 31 11.17 22.33 0.24
CA LYS A 31 10.30 23.23 -0.54
C LYS A 31 8.97 23.51 0.17
N VAL A 32 8.50 22.54 0.94
CA VAL A 32 7.29 22.63 1.80
C VAL A 32 7.62 22.19 3.22
N ASP A 33 6.70 22.43 4.17
CA ASP A 33 6.81 21.88 5.52
C ASP A 33 6.34 20.41 5.56
N GLY A 34 6.78 19.67 6.57
CA GLY A 34 6.34 18.31 6.85
C GLY A 34 5.31 18.26 7.98
N TYR A 35 4.43 17.28 7.96
CA TYR A 35 3.46 17.03 9.03
C TYR A 35 3.38 15.53 9.29
N PHE A 36 3.09 15.14 10.53
CA PHE A 36 2.76 13.75 10.82
C PHE A 36 1.71 13.64 11.92
N TYR A 37 0.93 12.57 11.86
CA TYR A 37 -0.12 12.28 12.83
C TYR A 37 0.33 11.15 13.74
N VAL A 38 0.39 11.36 15.06
CA VAL A 38 0.63 10.29 16.04
C VAL A 38 -0.13 10.57 17.33
N ASN A 39 -0.70 9.53 17.92
CA ASN A 39 -1.23 9.60 19.28
C ASN A 39 -0.09 9.46 20.31
N LYS A 40 -0.42 9.53 21.60
CA LYS A 40 0.58 9.41 22.69
C LYS A 40 1.36 8.09 22.66
N ASN A 41 0.74 7.00 22.21
CA ASN A 41 1.37 5.68 22.17
C ASN A 41 2.39 5.57 21.04
N LEU A 42 2.11 6.22 19.91
CA LEU A 42 2.97 6.21 18.72
C LEU A 42 4.04 7.30 18.76
N GLU A 43 3.79 8.38 19.51
CA GLU A 43 4.70 9.52 19.69
C GLU A 43 6.09 9.05 20.14
N GLN A 44 6.16 8.17 21.14
CA GLN A 44 7.44 7.68 21.63
C GLN A 44 8.23 6.93 20.55
N LEU A 45 7.56 6.07 19.77
CA LEU A 45 8.21 5.23 18.76
C LEU A 45 8.91 6.06 17.68
N ILE A 46 8.22 7.08 17.16
CA ILE A 46 8.77 7.92 16.08
C ILE A 46 9.90 8.83 16.59
N PHE A 47 9.85 9.31 17.83
CA PHE A 47 10.94 10.10 18.42
C PHE A 47 12.14 9.24 18.81
N ASP A 48 11.93 8.00 19.24
CA ASP A 48 13.00 7.05 19.54
C ASP A 48 13.79 6.71 18.27
N GLU A 49 13.10 6.55 17.14
CA GLU A 49 13.71 6.37 15.82
C GLU A 49 14.66 7.52 15.44
N LEU A 50 14.19 8.78 15.59
CA LEU A 50 15.02 9.97 15.36
C LEU A 50 16.20 10.05 16.33
N ARG A 51 15.97 9.77 17.62
CA ARG A 51 17.02 9.79 18.65
C ARG A 51 18.11 8.77 18.37
N ASN A 52 17.73 7.57 17.92
CA ASN A 52 18.67 6.52 17.56
C ASN A 52 19.52 6.93 16.35
N ALA A 53 18.91 7.53 15.32
CA ALA A 53 19.63 8.04 14.15
C ALA A 53 20.68 9.11 14.52
N CYS A 54 20.39 10.00 15.49
CA CYS A 54 21.33 11.01 15.97
C CYS A 54 22.52 10.44 16.76
N ARG A 55 22.40 9.23 17.32
CA ARG A 55 23.47 8.58 18.13
C ARG A 55 24.54 7.90 17.28
N GLY A 56 24.47 7.98 15.94
CA GLY A 56 25.44 7.37 15.03
C GLY A 56 25.30 5.86 14.85
N GLY A 57 24.37 5.22 15.57
CA GLY A 57 23.92 3.86 15.31
C GLY A 57 22.67 3.92 14.45
N GLY A 58 22.83 3.95 13.12
CA GLY A 58 21.70 3.86 12.20
C GLY A 58 20.82 2.68 12.61
N TYR A 59 19.60 2.95 13.07
CA TYR A 59 18.68 1.90 13.49
C TYR A 59 18.13 1.25 12.22
N GLY A 60 18.66 0.06 11.91
CA GLY A 60 18.18 -0.78 10.81
C GLY A 60 18.27 -0.11 9.44
N GLY A 61 19.47 0.21 8.94
CA GLY A 61 19.76 0.49 7.52
C GLY A 61 19.03 1.68 6.83
N PHE A 62 17.99 2.24 7.43
CA PHE A 62 17.11 3.25 6.87
C PHE A 62 17.22 4.56 7.65
N LEU A 63 16.87 5.66 6.97
CA LEU A 63 16.70 6.96 7.62
C LEU A 63 15.39 6.96 8.41
N PRO A 64 15.34 7.57 9.60
CA PRO A 64 14.13 7.62 10.40
C PRO A 64 12.98 8.28 9.62
N ALA A 65 11.74 7.85 9.87
CA ALA A 65 10.57 8.29 9.13
C ALA A 65 10.43 9.81 9.07
N MET A 66 10.70 10.52 10.17
CA MET A 66 10.70 11.99 10.18
C MET A 66 11.67 12.59 9.16
N LYS A 67 12.86 12.00 8.99
CA LYS A 67 13.84 12.45 7.99
C LYS A 67 13.37 12.16 6.58
N GLN A 68 12.70 11.03 6.36
CA GLN A 68 12.12 10.71 5.07
C GLN A 68 11.00 11.68 4.71
N ILE A 69 10.11 12.03 5.65
CA ILE A 69 9.10 13.09 5.45
C ILE A 69 9.77 14.41 5.02
N GLY A 70 10.86 14.80 5.69
CA GLY A 70 11.64 15.99 5.34
C GLY A 70 12.34 15.90 3.98
N ASN A 71 12.87 14.73 3.60
CA ASN A 71 13.47 14.51 2.28
C ASN A 71 12.42 14.63 1.17
N VAL A 72 11.24 14.05 1.38
CA VAL A 72 10.10 14.15 0.45
C VAL A 72 9.66 15.61 0.32
N ALA A 73 9.63 16.36 1.42
CA ALA A 73 9.35 17.78 1.43
C ALA A 73 10.36 18.63 0.64
N ALA A 74 11.54 18.10 0.31
CA ALA A 74 12.55 18.76 -0.52
C ALA A 74 12.44 18.44 -2.02
N LEU A 75 11.56 17.52 -2.42
CA LEU A 75 11.46 17.09 -3.81
C LEU A 75 10.87 18.19 -4.71
N PRO A 76 11.39 18.35 -5.94
CA PRO A 76 10.83 19.28 -6.92
C PRO A 76 9.36 19.00 -7.28
N GLY A 77 8.59 20.07 -7.50
CA GLY A 77 7.16 19.99 -7.81
C GLY A 77 6.23 19.61 -6.65
N ILE A 78 6.75 19.30 -5.45
CA ILE A 78 5.87 18.97 -4.32
C ILE A 78 4.97 20.16 -3.95
N VAL A 79 3.68 19.90 -3.75
CA VAL A 79 2.69 20.91 -3.40
C VAL A 79 2.25 20.77 -1.95
N TRP A 80 1.94 21.93 -1.35
CA TRP A 80 1.40 22.08 0.00
C TRP A 80 2.29 21.56 1.13
N ARG A 81 2.38 20.24 1.35
CA ARG A 81 3.01 19.59 2.52
C ARG A 81 3.45 18.15 2.20
N SER A 82 4.47 17.67 2.90
CA SER A 82 4.76 16.23 3.01
C SER A 82 4.10 15.68 4.28
N VAL A 83 3.31 14.61 4.19
CA VAL A 83 2.47 14.16 5.31
C VAL A 83 2.74 12.70 5.65
N GLY A 84 3.11 12.40 6.90
CA GLY A 84 3.14 11.05 7.47
C GLY A 84 1.81 10.71 8.16
N LEU A 85 1.19 9.61 7.74
CA LEU A 85 -0.03 9.05 8.33
C LEU A 85 0.25 8.39 9.71
N PRO A 86 -0.78 8.01 10.48
CA PRO A 86 -0.61 7.43 11.82
C PRO A 86 0.28 6.19 11.92
N ASP A 87 0.39 5.42 10.86
CA ASP A 87 1.20 4.21 10.75
C ASP A 87 2.59 4.47 10.14
N VAL A 88 3.02 5.74 10.05
CA VAL A 88 4.27 6.11 9.37
C VAL A 88 5.50 5.47 10.01
N HIS A 89 6.36 4.88 9.18
CA HIS A 89 7.63 4.29 9.61
C HIS A 89 8.66 4.26 8.47
N SER A 90 9.94 4.04 8.81
CA SER A 90 11.03 3.97 7.85
C SER A 90 10.72 3.09 6.63
N GLY A 91 10.92 3.65 5.44
CA GLY A 91 10.77 2.97 4.15
C GLY A 91 11.95 3.19 3.20
N TYR A 92 11.73 3.01 1.90
CA TYR A 92 12.76 3.17 0.86
C TYR A 92 12.69 4.57 0.23
N GLY A 93 13.44 5.51 0.82
CA GLY A 93 13.47 6.91 0.37
C GLY A 93 12.28 7.72 0.91
N PHE A 94 11.06 7.28 0.60
CA PHE A 94 9.83 7.70 1.27
C PHE A 94 9.58 6.80 2.48
N ALA A 95 8.99 7.35 3.54
CA ALA A 95 8.47 6.55 4.63
C ALA A 95 7.20 5.82 4.18
N ILE A 96 6.98 4.61 4.69
CA ILE A 96 5.69 3.93 4.53
C ILE A 96 4.65 4.78 5.28
N GLY A 97 3.48 5.00 4.69
CA GLY A 97 2.49 5.95 5.21
C GLY A 97 2.80 7.42 4.91
N ASN A 98 3.81 7.75 4.10
CA ASN A 98 4.09 9.12 3.68
C ASN A 98 3.32 9.46 2.38
N MET A 99 2.41 10.42 2.48
CA MET A 99 1.68 11.02 1.37
C MET A 99 2.35 12.32 0.92
N ALA A 100 2.47 12.50 -0.40
CA ALA A 100 2.91 13.73 -1.03
C ALA A 100 2.21 13.89 -2.39
N ALA A 101 1.87 15.13 -2.74
CA ALA A 101 1.30 15.47 -4.03
C ALA A 101 2.30 16.33 -4.82
N PHE A 102 2.32 16.15 -6.14
CA PHE A 102 3.25 16.81 -7.04
C PHE A 102 2.49 17.48 -8.18
N ASP A 103 2.84 18.71 -8.53
CA ASP A 103 2.23 19.45 -9.63
C ASP A 103 2.72 18.89 -10.97
N VAL A 104 1.83 18.27 -11.74
CA VAL A 104 2.18 17.69 -13.05
C VAL A 104 2.40 18.74 -14.15
N SER A 105 2.02 20.00 -13.90
CA SER A 105 2.27 21.11 -14.83
C SER A 105 3.65 21.75 -14.66
N ASP A 106 4.31 21.53 -13.51
CA ASP A 106 5.70 21.96 -13.28
C ASP A 106 6.67 21.01 -14.02
N PRO A 107 7.45 21.50 -15.01
CA PRO A 107 8.41 20.67 -15.74
C PRO A 107 9.56 20.15 -14.88
N GLN A 108 9.77 20.71 -13.69
CA GLN A 108 10.75 20.23 -12.72
C GLN A 108 10.17 19.17 -11.78
N SER A 109 8.85 18.93 -11.83
CA SER A 109 8.18 17.96 -10.96
C SER A 109 8.67 16.54 -11.20
N VAL A 110 8.64 15.73 -10.15
CA VAL A 110 9.19 14.39 -10.16
C VAL A 110 8.13 13.34 -9.86
N ILE A 111 8.33 12.16 -10.43
CA ILE A 111 7.67 10.92 -10.00
C ILE A 111 8.78 10.03 -9.44
N SER A 112 8.59 9.53 -8.22
CA SER A 112 9.56 8.67 -7.55
C SER A 112 8.95 7.29 -7.30
N PRO A 113 9.51 6.20 -7.88
CA PRO A 113 9.06 4.83 -7.60
C PRO A 113 9.10 4.49 -6.11
N GLY A 114 10.05 5.07 -5.36
CA GLY A 114 10.14 4.89 -3.90
C GLY A 114 8.95 5.46 -3.13
N GLY A 115 8.25 6.46 -3.70
CA GLY A 115 7.03 7.03 -3.12
C GLY A 115 5.76 6.25 -3.45
N VAL A 116 5.80 5.37 -4.46
CA VAL A 116 4.72 4.41 -4.76
C VAL A 116 4.93 3.11 -3.99
N GLY A 117 6.18 2.66 -3.90
CA GLY A 117 6.56 1.41 -3.26
C GLY A 117 6.90 0.31 -4.28
N PHE A 118 7.53 -0.76 -3.80
CA PHE A 118 7.97 -1.86 -4.65
C PHE A 118 6.80 -2.77 -5.07
N ASP A 119 5.89 -3.09 -4.17
CA ASP A 119 4.67 -3.82 -4.53
C ASP A 119 3.60 -2.84 -5.02
N ILE A 120 3.75 -2.44 -6.29
CA ILE A 120 2.85 -1.48 -6.94
C ILE A 120 1.42 -2.01 -6.86
N ASN A 121 0.49 -1.15 -6.44
CA ASN A 121 -0.92 -1.52 -6.23
C ASN A 121 -1.11 -2.70 -5.26
N CYS A 122 -0.24 -2.84 -4.25
CA CYS A 122 -0.60 -3.64 -3.08
C CYS A 122 -1.81 -2.98 -2.42
N GLY A 123 -2.88 -3.75 -2.28
CA GLY A 123 -4.19 -3.23 -1.94
C GLY A 123 -5.12 -4.31 -1.41
N VAL A 124 -6.29 -3.85 -0.98
CA VAL A 124 -7.26 -4.69 -0.30
C VAL A 124 -8.57 -4.74 -1.09
N ARG A 125 -9.14 -5.95 -1.20
CA ARG A 125 -10.52 -6.15 -1.64
C ARG A 125 -11.32 -6.76 -0.50
N LEU A 126 -12.49 -6.21 -0.21
CA LEU A 126 -13.46 -6.77 0.71
C LEU A 126 -14.65 -7.33 -0.07
N ILE A 127 -14.97 -8.60 0.14
CA ILE A 127 -16.10 -9.30 -0.46
C ILE A 127 -17.10 -9.57 0.65
N ARG A 128 -18.28 -8.96 0.58
CA ARG A 128 -19.36 -9.23 1.53
C ARG A 128 -20.09 -10.52 1.16
N THR A 129 -20.69 -11.16 2.16
CA THR A 129 -21.59 -12.29 1.96
C THR A 129 -22.94 -12.01 2.61
N ASN A 130 -23.92 -12.89 2.34
CA ASN A 130 -25.19 -12.90 3.08
C ASN A 130 -25.16 -13.95 4.22
N LEU A 131 -23.97 -14.45 4.59
CA LEU A 131 -23.80 -15.43 5.65
C LEU A 131 -23.56 -14.74 6.98
N ASP A 132 -23.99 -15.41 8.05
CA ASP A 132 -23.68 -15.06 9.43
C ASP A 132 -22.58 -15.96 9.99
N GLU A 133 -21.94 -15.52 11.07
CA GLU A 133 -20.94 -16.30 11.81
C GLU A 133 -21.43 -17.72 12.14
N LYS A 134 -22.70 -17.87 12.55
CA LYS A 134 -23.32 -19.17 12.87
C LYS A 134 -23.36 -20.14 11.67
N ASP A 135 -23.35 -19.63 10.44
CA ASP A 135 -23.39 -20.45 9.22
C ASP A 135 -22.00 -20.97 8.87
N VAL A 136 -20.96 -20.22 9.22
CA VAL A 136 -19.56 -20.54 8.90
C VAL A 136 -18.87 -21.31 10.02
N LEU A 137 -19.17 -21.04 11.29
CA LEU A 137 -18.55 -21.69 12.44
C LEU A 137 -18.53 -23.23 12.35
N PRO A 138 -19.62 -23.93 11.94
CA PRO A 138 -19.62 -25.38 11.84
C PRO A 138 -18.68 -25.93 10.76
N VAL A 139 -18.36 -25.14 9.74
CA VAL A 139 -17.57 -25.56 8.56
C VAL A 139 -16.25 -24.80 8.43
N LYS A 140 -15.85 -24.01 9.44
CA LYS A 140 -14.72 -23.09 9.36
C LYS A 140 -13.40 -23.74 8.91
N GLU A 141 -13.13 -24.96 9.37
CA GLU A 141 -11.91 -25.70 9.03
C GLU A 141 -11.95 -26.19 7.58
N GLN A 142 -13.12 -26.66 7.12
CA GLN A 142 -13.32 -27.08 5.74
C GLN A 142 -13.25 -25.89 4.78
N LEU A 143 -13.84 -24.76 5.16
CA LEU A 143 -13.76 -23.52 4.39
C LEU A 143 -12.32 -23.01 4.30
N ALA A 144 -11.60 -22.94 5.43
CA ALA A 144 -10.21 -22.52 5.45
C ALA A 144 -9.31 -23.42 4.60
N GLN A 145 -9.49 -24.74 4.71
CA GLN A 145 -8.75 -25.69 3.88
C GLN A 145 -9.10 -25.52 2.39
N SER A 146 -10.38 -25.37 2.06
CA SER A 146 -10.83 -25.16 0.69
C SER A 146 -10.25 -23.88 0.09
N LEU A 147 -10.23 -22.77 0.84
CA LEU A 147 -9.58 -21.53 0.40
C LEU A 147 -8.08 -21.74 0.16
N PHE A 148 -7.39 -22.44 1.07
CA PHE A 148 -5.98 -22.74 0.91
C PHE A 148 -5.68 -23.60 -0.32
N ASP A 149 -6.54 -24.58 -0.61
CA ASP A 149 -6.39 -25.47 -1.77
C ASP A 149 -6.62 -24.74 -3.10
N HIS A 150 -7.49 -23.72 -3.12
CA HIS A 150 -7.86 -22.98 -4.33
C HIS A 150 -7.10 -21.67 -4.52
N ILE A 151 -6.49 -21.11 -3.48
CA ILE A 151 -5.78 -19.83 -3.51
C ILE A 151 -4.30 -20.09 -3.22
N PRO A 152 -3.43 -20.18 -4.24
CA PRO A 152 -2.02 -20.43 -4.01
C PRO A 152 -1.35 -19.33 -3.19
N VAL A 153 -0.65 -19.74 -2.13
CA VAL A 153 0.12 -18.86 -1.23
C VAL A 153 1.59 -19.25 -1.21
N GLY A 154 2.45 -18.32 -0.82
CA GLY A 154 3.88 -18.56 -0.63
C GLY A 154 4.81 -17.96 -1.70
N VAL A 155 6.10 -17.91 -1.36
CA VAL A 155 7.15 -17.39 -2.25
C VAL A 155 7.42 -18.40 -3.37
N GLY A 156 7.25 -17.96 -4.63
CA GLY A 156 7.52 -18.80 -5.80
C GLY A 156 6.37 -19.73 -6.20
N SER A 157 5.25 -19.69 -5.47
CA SER A 157 4.01 -20.37 -5.85
C SER A 157 3.52 -19.87 -7.20
N LYS A 158 2.92 -20.78 -7.97
CA LYS A 158 2.42 -20.51 -9.31
C LYS A 158 0.90 -20.36 -9.29
N GLY A 159 0.41 -19.48 -10.13
CA GLY A 159 -1.02 -19.31 -10.41
C GLY A 159 -1.66 -20.56 -10.97
N ILE A 160 -2.93 -20.73 -10.67
CA ILE A 160 -3.79 -21.76 -11.30
C ILE A 160 -4.45 -21.27 -12.58
N ILE A 161 -4.40 -19.96 -12.85
CA ILE A 161 -4.94 -19.35 -14.07
C ILE A 161 -4.02 -19.71 -15.25
N PRO A 162 -4.50 -20.47 -16.24
CA PRO A 162 -3.71 -20.80 -17.43
C PRO A 162 -3.39 -19.51 -18.20
N MET A 163 -2.11 -19.24 -18.41
CA MET A 163 -1.69 -17.97 -19.01
C MET A 163 -0.46 -18.13 -19.90
N ASN A 164 -0.54 -17.59 -21.10
CA ASN A 164 0.61 -17.41 -21.97
C ASN A 164 1.11 -15.95 -21.95
N ALA A 165 2.21 -15.66 -22.64
CA ALA A 165 2.80 -14.32 -22.64
C ALA A 165 1.88 -13.24 -23.23
N ARG A 166 1.07 -13.58 -24.25
CA ARG A 166 0.11 -12.67 -24.87
C ARG A 166 -1.05 -12.35 -23.92
N ASP A 167 -1.64 -13.38 -23.31
CA ASP A 167 -2.73 -13.21 -22.34
C ASP A 167 -2.31 -12.28 -21.20
N PHE A 168 -1.06 -12.42 -20.74
CA PHE A 168 -0.51 -11.58 -19.69
C PHE A 168 -0.30 -10.13 -20.12
N GLU A 169 0.13 -9.88 -21.36
CA GLU A 169 0.21 -8.51 -21.90
C GLU A 169 -1.18 -7.86 -22.01
N GLU A 170 -2.17 -8.62 -22.49
CA GLU A 170 -3.55 -8.15 -22.52
C GLU A 170 -4.08 -7.88 -21.10
N CYS A 171 -3.76 -8.74 -20.12
CA CYS A 171 -4.11 -8.53 -18.71
C CYS A 171 -3.49 -7.25 -18.13
N LEU A 172 -2.24 -6.91 -18.50
CA LEU A 172 -1.58 -5.68 -18.05
C LEU A 172 -2.24 -4.41 -18.60
N GLU A 173 -2.79 -4.47 -19.81
CA GLU A 173 -3.46 -3.34 -20.47
C GLU A 173 -4.94 -3.19 -20.05
N MET A 174 -5.62 -4.32 -19.87
CA MET A 174 -7.07 -4.38 -19.65
C MET A 174 -7.47 -4.49 -18.18
N GLY A 175 -6.57 -4.89 -17.27
CA GLY A 175 -6.90 -5.04 -15.85
C GLY A 175 -8.12 -5.95 -15.62
N THR A 176 -9.09 -5.48 -14.83
CA THR A 176 -10.32 -6.24 -14.55
C THR A 176 -11.14 -6.55 -15.81
N ASP A 177 -11.07 -5.76 -16.89
CA ASP A 177 -11.77 -6.07 -18.15
C ASP A 177 -11.29 -7.40 -18.76
N TRP A 178 -10.02 -7.75 -18.57
CA TRP A 178 -9.49 -9.05 -18.99
C TRP A 178 -10.14 -10.18 -18.18
N THR A 179 -10.19 -10.02 -16.85
CA THR A 179 -10.80 -11.03 -15.98
C THR A 179 -12.28 -11.26 -16.29
N LEU A 180 -13.01 -10.21 -16.68
CA LEU A 180 -14.41 -10.29 -17.07
C LEU A 180 -14.56 -11.06 -18.39
N ARG A 181 -13.70 -10.76 -19.38
CA ARG A 181 -13.71 -11.44 -20.68
C ARG A 181 -13.42 -12.93 -20.56
N GLU A 182 -12.49 -13.30 -19.67
CA GLU A 182 -12.11 -14.71 -19.43
C GLU A 182 -13.04 -15.44 -18.45
N GLY A 183 -14.02 -14.75 -17.85
CA GLY A 183 -15.04 -15.35 -16.97
C GLY A 183 -14.62 -15.54 -15.51
N TYR A 184 -13.62 -14.79 -15.03
CA TYR A 184 -13.16 -14.81 -13.63
C TYR A 184 -13.86 -13.78 -12.73
N SER A 185 -14.64 -12.87 -13.30
CA SER A 185 -15.36 -11.81 -12.58
C SER A 185 -16.72 -11.53 -13.19
N TRP A 186 -17.57 -10.86 -12.42
CA TRP A 186 -18.87 -10.37 -12.88
C TRP A 186 -18.77 -8.93 -13.39
N ALA A 187 -19.76 -8.51 -14.17
CA ALA A 187 -19.77 -7.17 -14.77
C ALA A 187 -19.79 -6.06 -13.71
N GLU A 188 -20.42 -6.34 -12.56
CA GLU A 188 -20.59 -5.44 -11.42
C GLU A 188 -19.30 -5.32 -10.58
N ASP A 189 -18.37 -6.28 -10.67
CA ASP A 189 -17.14 -6.26 -9.86
C ASP A 189 -16.30 -5.02 -10.15
N LYS A 190 -16.27 -4.58 -11.42
CA LYS A 190 -15.52 -3.39 -11.83
C LYS A 190 -16.07 -2.11 -11.19
N GLU A 191 -17.38 -2.03 -10.96
CA GLU A 191 -18.02 -0.84 -10.37
C GLU A 191 -17.63 -0.66 -8.89
N HIS A 192 -17.10 -1.72 -8.28
CA HIS A 192 -16.65 -1.77 -6.89
C HIS A 192 -15.12 -1.81 -6.78
N CYS A 193 -14.42 -1.39 -7.84
CA CYS A 193 -12.96 -1.25 -7.88
C CYS A 193 -12.58 0.23 -8.05
N GLU A 194 -11.54 0.65 -7.33
CA GLU A 194 -10.84 1.89 -7.68
C GLU A 194 -10.38 1.86 -9.15
N GLU A 195 -10.51 2.97 -9.85
CA GLU A 195 -10.25 3.08 -11.31
C GLU A 195 -10.99 2.04 -12.15
N TYR A 196 -12.14 1.53 -11.69
CA TYR A 196 -12.84 0.40 -12.31
C TYR A 196 -11.96 -0.84 -12.55
N GLY A 197 -10.88 -0.99 -11.77
CA GLY A 197 -9.91 -2.07 -11.90
C GLY A 197 -8.98 -1.94 -13.12
N ARG A 198 -8.90 -0.76 -13.74
CA ARG A 198 -8.06 -0.52 -14.93
C ARG A 198 -7.62 0.93 -15.08
N MET A 199 -6.30 1.15 -15.14
CA MET A 199 -5.74 2.44 -15.56
C MET A 199 -5.56 2.49 -17.09
N LEU A 200 -6.22 3.43 -17.76
CA LEU A 200 -6.25 3.53 -19.23
C LEU A 200 -4.89 3.80 -19.88
N GLN A 201 -3.95 4.35 -19.12
CA GLN A 201 -2.61 4.72 -19.58
C GLN A 201 -1.59 3.57 -19.45
N ALA A 202 -2.03 2.38 -19.03
CA ALA A 202 -1.16 1.22 -18.93
C ALA A 202 -0.60 0.83 -20.30
N ASP A 203 0.73 0.75 -20.41
CA ASP A 203 1.44 0.35 -21.63
C ASP A 203 2.34 -0.86 -21.34
N PRO A 204 1.94 -2.08 -21.73
CA PRO A 204 2.74 -3.29 -21.54
C PRO A 204 4.12 -3.23 -22.19
N VAL A 205 4.35 -2.38 -23.19
CA VAL A 205 5.67 -2.22 -23.84
C VAL A 205 6.67 -1.56 -22.90
N LYS A 206 6.22 -0.75 -21.95
CA LYS A 206 7.09 -0.13 -20.91
C LYS A 206 7.51 -1.12 -19.83
N VAL A 207 6.88 -2.28 -19.75
CA VAL A 207 7.20 -3.31 -18.76
C VAL A 207 8.31 -4.23 -19.28
N SER A 208 9.42 -4.30 -18.55
CA SER A 208 10.60 -5.07 -19.00
C SER A 208 10.30 -6.56 -19.16
N PRO A 209 10.98 -7.26 -20.09
CA PRO A 209 10.84 -8.72 -20.24
C PRO A 209 11.13 -9.48 -18.95
N ARG A 210 12.05 -8.97 -18.13
CA ARG A 210 12.38 -9.52 -16.81
C ARG A 210 11.20 -9.41 -15.83
N ALA A 211 10.52 -8.26 -15.80
CA ALA A 211 9.34 -8.07 -14.97
C ALA A 211 8.20 -8.99 -15.41
N LYS A 212 7.96 -9.08 -16.73
CA LYS A 212 6.96 -9.99 -17.29
C LYS A 212 7.25 -11.45 -16.96
N LYS A 213 8.50 -11.91 -17.18
CA LYS A 213 8.93 -13.28 -16.86
C LYS A 213 8.76 -13.62 -15.38
N ARG A 214 8.94 -12.65 -14.48
CA ARG A 214 8.78 -12.84 -13.03
C ARG A 214 7.30 -12.85 -12.61
N GLY A 215 6.47 -11.99 -13.22
CA GLY A 215 5.06 -11.84 -12.89
C GLY A 215 4.15 -12.91 -13.49
N LEU A 216 4.40 -13.32 -14.74
CA LEU A 216 3.58 -14.28 -15.49
C LEU A 216 3.19 -15.53 -14.68
N PRO A 217 4.12 -16.26 -14.04
CA PRO A 217 3.75 -17.47 -13.30
C PRO A 217 3.00 -17.17 -11.98
N GLN A 218 2.92 -15.93 -11.52
CA GLN A 218 2.42 -15.55 -10.19
C GLN A 218 1.00 -14.97 -10.21
N LEU A 219 0.38 -14.78 -11.39
CA LEU A 219 -0.98 -14.25 -11.46
C LEU A 219 -1.96 -15.22 -10.78
N GLY A 220 -2.89 -14.70 -9.97
CA GLY A 220 -3.83 -15.54 -9.22
C GLY A 220 -3.20 -16.22 -8.01
N THR A 221 -2.17 -15.61 -7.40
CA THR A 221 -1.57 -16.04 -6.13
C THR A 221 -1.60 -14.89 -5.12
N LEU A 222 -1.73 -15.20 -3.82
CA LEU A 222 -1.65 -14.16 -2.77
C LEU A 222 -0.22 -13.67 -2.58
N GLY A 223 0.70 -14.63 -2.47
CA GLY A 223 2.09 -14.35 -2.15
C GLY A 223 2.51 -14.62 -0.72
N ALA A 224 3.38 -13.74 -0.22
CA ALA A 224 4.01 -13.83 1.09
C ALA A 224 4.15 -12.42 1.68
N GLY A 225 4.70 -12.31 2.89
CA GLY A 225 4.79 -11.05 3.61
C GLY A 225 3.48 -10.77 4.35
N ASN A 226 2.95 -9.56 4.22
CA ASN A 226 1.69 -9.14 4.83
C ASN A 226 0.44 -9.48 3.99
N HIS A 227 0.58 -10.32 2.95
CA HIS A 227 -0.51 -10.71 2.08
C HIS A 227 -1.30 -11.89 2.65
N TYR A 228 -2.62 -11.84 2.54
CA TYR A 228 -3.53 -12.82 3.14
C TYR A 228 -4.88 -12.88 2.42
N GLY A 229 -5.60 -13.97 2.64
CA GLY A 229 -7.03 -14.10 2.39
C GLY A 229 -7.69 -14.52 3.70
N GLU A 230 -8.56 -13.67 4.25
CA GLU A 230 -9.14 -13.84 5.57
C GLU A 230 -10.67 -13.87 5.50
N VAL A 231 -11.28 -14.82 6.20
CA VAL A 231 -12.72 -14.81 6.49
C VAL A 231 -12.91 -14.08 7.81
N GLN A 232 -13.68 -13.01 7.79
CA GLN A 232 -13.84 -12.06 8.89
C GLN A 232 -15.32 -11.95 9.28
N VAL A 233 -15.57 -11.59 10.54
CA VAL A 233 -16.92 -11.35 11.07
C VAL A 233 -17.03 -9.89 11.47
N VAL A 234 -18.13 -9.23 11.08
CA VAL A 234 -18.43 -7.85 11.48
C VAL A 234 -18.79 -7.83 12.97
N GLU A 235 -17.83 -7.49 13.84
CA GLU A 235 -18.05 -7.49 15.28
C GLU A 235 -18.80 -6.24 15.76
N GLU A 236 -18.53 -5.08 15.15
CA GLU A 236 -19.09 -3.78 15.56
C GLU A 236 -19.35 -2.88 14.33
N ILE A 237 -20.40 -2.06 14.42
CA ILE A 237 -20.77 -1.05 13.41
C ILE A 237 -20.77 0.32 14.10
N TYR A 238 -19.92 1.23 13.62
CA TYR A 238 -19.79 2.59 14.18
C TYR A 238 -20.67 3.62 13.46
N ASP A 239 -20.97 3.40 12.17
CA ASP A 239 -21.84 4.24 11.37
C ASP A 239 -22.81 3.34 10.58
N ASP A 240 -24.05 3.27 11.07
CA ASP A 240 -25.10 2.44 10.47
C ASP A 240 -25.45 2.85 9.03
N HIS A 241 -25.35 4.14 8.70
CA HIS A 241 -25.70 4.62 7.37
C HIS A 241 -24.64 4.22 6.36
N ALA A 242 -23.37 4.48 6.68
CA ALA A 242 -22.25 4.10 5.82
C ALA A 242 -22.16 2.57 5.65
N ALA A 243 -22.33 1.82 6.73
CA ALA A 243 -22.29 0.35 6.70
C ALA A 243 -23.34 -0.23 5.74
N ARG A 244 -24.60 0.21 5.86
CA ARG A 244 -25.68 -0.23 4.95
C ARG A 244 -25.41 0.15 3.50
N LYS A 245 -24.81 1.31 3.24
CA LYS A 245 -24.40 1.71 1.88
C LYS A 245 -23.32 0.81 1.29
N MET A 246 -22.49 0.22 2.14
CA MET A 246 -21.49 -0.79 1.76
C MET A 246 -22.04 -2.23 1.74
N GLY A 247 -23.34 -2.42 2.05
CA GLY A 247 -23.96 -3.75 2.15
C GLY A 247 -23.53 -4.54 3.40
N ILE A 248 -23.06 -3.81 4.42
CA ILE A 248 -22.79 -4.34 5.76
C ILE A 248 -23.97 -3.96 6.65
N ASP A 249 -24.92 -4.87 6.82
CA ASP A 249 -26.25 -4.54 7.36
C ASP A 249 -26.40 -4.85 8.85
N HIS A 250 -25.55 -5.72 9.40
CA HIS A 250 -25.64 -6.18 10.79
C HIS A 250 -24.33 -6.76 11.32
N ARG A 251 -24.23 -6.80 12.66
CA ARG A 251 -23.16 -7.49 13.38
C ARG A 251 -23.31 -9.00 13.22
N GLY A 252 -22.19 -9.71 13.06
CA GLY A 252 -22.15 -11.14 12.79
C GLY A 252 -22.12 -11.50 11.31
N GLN A 253 -22.29 -10.53 10.40
CA GLN A 253 -22.16 -10.74 8.96
C GLN A 253 -20.73 -11.17 8.60
N VAL A 254 -20.60 -12.15 7.72
CA VAL A 254 -19.32 -12.67 7.26
C VAL A 254 -18.86 -11.94 6.00
N CYS A 255 -17.59 -11.55 5.98
CA CYS A 255 -16.90 -10.99 4.84
C CYS A 255 -15.61 -11.77 4.54
N VAL A 256 -15.09 -11.63 3.33
CA VAL A 256 -13.78 -12.14 2.93
C VAL A 256 -12.91 -10.97 2.52
N MET A 257 -11.77 -10.81 3.18
CA MET A 257 -10.79 -9.79 2.86
C MET A 257 -9.59 -10.41 2.13
N VAL A 258 -9.22 -9.85 0.99
CA VAL A 258 -8.07 -10.26 0.21
C VAL A 258 -7.08 -9.11 0.16
N HIS A 259 -5.88 -9.34 0.68
CA HIS A 259 -4.78 -8.38 0.64
C HIS A 259 -3.63 -8.97 -0.18
N CYS A 260 -3.37 -8.37 -1.34
CA CYS A 260 -2.27 -8.74 -2.20
C CYS A 260 -1.89 -7.57 -3.13
N GLY A 261 -0.97 -7.79 -4.06
CA GLY A 261 -0.51 -6.76 -4.98
C GLY A 261 -0.01 -7.31 -6.30
N SER A 262 0.76 -6.51 -7.01
CA SER A 262 1.38 -6.83 -8.32
C SER A 262 2.40 -7.97 -8.29
N ARG A 263 2.68 -8.54 -7.12
CA ARG A 263 3.62 -9.66 -6.94
C ARG A 263 5.03 -9.27 -7.40
N GLY A 264 5.77 -10.21 -7.96
CA GLY A 264 7.12 -9.97 -8.47
C GLY A 264 7.17 -9.02 -9.67
N LEU A 265 6.04 -8.74 -10.34
CA LEU A 265 6.00 -7.83 -11.48
C LEU A 265 6.28 -6.40 -11.04
N GLY A 266 5.46 -5.83 -10.15
CA GLY A 266 5.63 -4.44 -9.72
C GLY A 266 6.95 -4.23 -9.01
N HIS A 267 7.40 -5.20 -8.20
CA HIS A 267 8.71 -5.13 -7.59
C HIS A 267 9.83 -4.99 -8.63
N GLN A 268 9.75 -5.75 -9.73
CA GLN A 268 10.75 -5.68 -10.79
C GLN A 268 10.66 -4.39 -11.60
N VAL A 269 9.44 -3.85 -11.79
CA VAL A 269 9.21 -2.52 -12.37
C VAL A 269 9.86 -1.44 -11.51
N ALA A 270 9.59 -1.41 -10.20
CA ALA A 270 10.13 -0.43 -9.27
C ALA A 270 11.67 -0.52 -9.11
N THR A 271 12.24 -1.73 -9.24
CA THR A 271 13.71 -1.92 -9.17
C THR A 271 14.44 -1.29 -10.37
N GLY A 272 13.78 -1.12 -11.52
CA GLY A 272 14.31 -0.35 -12.64
C GLY A 272 15.51 -0.95 -13.39
N LYS A 273 15.89 -2.22 -13.15
CA LYS A 273 16.99 -2.87 -13.87
C LYS A 273 16.45 -3.69 -15.05
N SER A 274 16.72 -3.22 -16.26
CA SER A 274 16.67 -3.99 -17.52
C SER A 274 17.59 -5.20 -17.45
#